data_AF-A0A537D952-F1
#
_entry.id   AF-A0A537D952-F1
#
_cell.length_a   1.000
_cell.length_b   1.000
_cell.length_c   1.000
_cell.angle_alpha   90.00
_cell.angle_beta   90.00
_cell.angle_gamma   90.00
#
_symmetry.space_group_name_H-M   'P 1'
#
loop_
_entity.id
_entity.type
_entity.pdbx_description
1 polymer ?
#
loop_
_entity_poly.entity_id
_entity_poly.type
_entity_poly.pdbx_seq_one_letter_code
_entity_poly.pdbx_strand_id
1 'polypeptide(L)'
;MDSQQTSGKDREVATLGGGCFWCTEAIFDQLKGVEKVESGYSGGKVPNPSYEDVCTGTTGHAESIQITFNPKQISFKEILQIFFTTHDPTTLNRQGADVGTQYRSAIFYHNPEQEAVAKEVVKETNASKIWKKPVVTEVVPFKAFYKAEDYHQEYFKNNTRQPYCQVVIAPKIVKLREHYREKLKTA
;
A
#
# COMPACT_ATOMS: atom_id res chain seq x y z
N MET A 1 39.80 14.19 21.28
CA MET A 1 38.48 14.18 21.95
C MET A 1 37.46 13.90 20.88
N ASP A 2 36.93 12.68 20.92
CA ASP A 2 35.92 12.15 20.01
C ASP A 2 34.64 12.98 20.03
N SER A 3 34.06 13.16 18.86
CA SER A 3 32.61 13.24 18.72
C SER A 3 32.25 12.67 17.34
N GLN A 4 32.14 11.35 17.29
CA GLN A 4 31.51 10.62 16.19
C GLN A 4 30.05 11.08 16.08
N GLN A 5 29.73 11.67 14.93
CA GLN A 5 28.38 12.06 14.56
C GLN A 5 27.65 10.79 14.08
N THR A 6 26.78 10.24 14.93
CA THR A 6 25.95 9.07 14.60
C THR A 6 25.02 9.41 13.43
N SER A 7 25.12 8.67 12.32
CA SER A 7 24.28 8.87 11.13
C SER A 7 22.81 8.60 11.47
N GLY A 8 21.92 9.53 11.12
CA GLY A 8 20.48 9.35 11.22
C GLY A 8 20.02 8.17 10.37
N LYS A 9 19.04 7.41 10.85
CA LYS A 9 18.50 6.22 10.17
C LYS A 9 17.91 6.60 8.80
N ASP A 10 18.52 6.15 7.71
CA ASP A 10 17.97 6.29 6.35
C ASP A 10 16.60 5.58 6.29
N ARG A 11 15.50 6.35 6.23
CA ARG A 11 14.14 5.83 6.03
C ARG A 11 13.70 6.18 4.62
N GLU A 12 12.93 5.28 4.02
CA GLU A 12 12.30 5.50 2.74
C GLU A 12 10.77 5.48 2.88
N VAL A 13 10.10 6.10 1.91
CA VAL A 13 8.64 6.20 1.86
C VAL A 13 8.12 5.60 0.55
N ALA A 14 7.08 4.78 0.64
CA ALA A 14 6.34 4.26 -0.50
C ALA A 14 4.87 4.70 -0.41
N THR A 15 4.25 5.08 -1.53
CA THR A 15 2.82 5.41 -1.58
C THR A 15 2.12 4.50 -2.58
N LEU A 16 1.15 3.71 -2.12
CA LEU A 16 0.51 2.64 -2.90
C LEU A 16 -1.02 2.72 -2.78
N GLY A 17 -1.74 2.58 -3.90
CA GLY A 17 -3.19 2.37 -3.93
C GLY A 17 -3.50 0.94 -4.36
N GLY A 18 -4.34 0.21 -3.61
CA GLY A 18 -4.53 -1.24 -3.80
C GLY A 18 -5.95 -1.75 -3.57
N GLY A 19 -6.94 -0.85 -3.64
CA GLY A 19 -8.30 -1.11 -3.16
C GLY A 19 -8.54 -0.43 -1.82
N CYS A 20 -9.46 -0.97 -1.01
CA CYS A 20 -9.76 -0.43 0.31
C CYS A 20 -8.49 -0.33 1.17
N PHE A 21 -8.15 0.89 1.62
CA PHE A 21 -6.92 1.14 2.35
C PHE A 21 -6.82 0.42 3.71
N TRP A 22 -7.95 0.03 4.32
CA TRP A 22 -7.99 -0.73 5.57
C TRP A 22 -7.42 -2.14 5.37
N CYS A 23 -7.61 -2.71 4.18
CA CYS A 23 -7.02 -3.99 3.81
C CYS A 23 -5.50 -3.86 3.67
N THR A 24 -5.04 -2.84 2.94
CA THR A 24 -3.62 -2.70 2.62
C THR A 24 -2.82 -2.24 3.84
N GLU A 25 -3.35 -1.32 4.64
CA GLU A 25 -2.77 -0.88 5.92
C GLU A 25 -2.50 -2.09 6.82
N ALA A 26 -3.53 -2.90 7.09
CA ALA A 26 -3.44 -4.06 7.97
C ALA A 26 -2.40 -5.12 7.52
N ILE A 27 -2.16 -5.22 6.21
CA ILE A 27 -1.13 -6.09 5.63
C ILE A 27 0.26 -5.54 5.93
N PHE A 28 0.52 -4.28 5.56
CA PHE A 28 1.85 -3.68 5.67
C PHE A 28 2.26 -3.39 7.12
N ASP A 29 1.31 -3.14 8.01
CA ASP A 29 1.58 -2.97 9.45
C ASP A 29 2.25 -4.16 10.11
N GLN A 30 2.05 -5.36 9.55
CA GLN A 30 2.61 -6.59 10.10
C GLN A 30 4.04 -6.88 9.66
N LEU A 31 4.60 -6.10 8.74
CA LEU A 31 5.89 -6.42 8.12
C LEU A 31 7.09 -5.89 8.91
N LYS A 32 8.08 -6.76 9.12
CA LYS A 32 9.38 -6.38 9.67
C LYS A 32 10.04 -5.35 8.75
N GLY A 33 10.59 -4.29 9.35
CA GLY A 33 11.17 -3.18 8.62
C GLY A 33 10.18 -2.09 8.22
N VAL A 34 8.86 -2.35 8.24
CA VAL A 34 7.84 -1.30 8.13
C VAL A 34 7.61 -0.65 9.49
N GLU A 35 7.74 0.67 9.54
CA GLU A 35 7.74 1.44 10.79
C GLU A 35 6.45 2.20 11.03
N LYS A 36 5.83 2.66 9.94
CA LYS A 36 4.57 3.40 9.97
C LYS A 36 3.82 3.12 8.68
N VAL A 37 2.51 2.91 8.78
CA VAL A 37 1.60 2.92 7.64
C VAL A 37 0.50 3.92 7.95
N GLU A 38 0.17 4.78 6.99
CA GLU A 38 -0.93 5.75 7.12
C GLU A 38 -1.88 5.57 5.95
N SER A 39 -3.17 5.48 6.26
CA SER A 39 -4.25 5.47 5.27
C SER A 39 -4.56 6.91 4.81
N GLY A 40 -4.81 7.10 3.52
CA GLY A 40 -5.05 8.42 2.94
C GLY A 40 -5.41 8.41 1.46
N TYR A 41 -5.25 9.57 0.83
CA TYR A 41 -5.69 9.83 -0.53
C TYR A 41 -4.55 10.40 -1.38
N SER A 42 -4.36 9.84 -2.58
CA SER A 42 -3.31 10.27 -3.52
C SER A 42 -3.74 10.15 -4.98
N GLY A 43 -3.07 10.89 -5.85
CA GLY A 43 -3.25 10.80 -7.31
C GLY A 43 -4.40 11.61 -7.90
N GLY A 44 -5.24 12.24 -7.06
CA GLY A 44 -6.33 13.11 -7.48
C GLY A 44 -5.92 14.58 -7.64
N LYS A 45 -6.93 15.42 -7.89
CA LYS A 45 -6.77 16.86 -8.20
C LYS A 45 -7.27 17.78 -7.09
N VAL A 46 -8.14 17.29 -6.20
CA VAL A 46 -8.74 18.09 -5.13
C VAL A 46 -7.78 18.13 -3.93
N PRO A 47 -7.38 19.30 -3.45
CA PRO A 47 -6.56 19.40 -2.24
C PRO A 47 -7.40 19.14 -0.98
N ASN A 48 -6.80 18.48 0.01
CA ASN A 48 -7.42 18.16 1.31
C ASN A 48 -8.84 17.56 1.18
N PRO A 49 -9.03 16.48 0.39
CA PRO A 49 -10.35 15.88 0.25
C PRO A 49 -10.78 15.19 1.55
N SER A 50 -12.09 15.20 1.83
CA SER A 50 -12.70 14.32 2.84
C SER A 50 -12.90 12.91 2.28
N TYR A 51 -13.15 11.94 3.17
CA TYR A 51 -13.59 10.61 2.74
C TYR A 51 -14.83 10.67 1.83
N GLU A 52 -15.82 11.50 2.18
CA GLU A 52 -17.05 11.67 1.41
C GLU A 52 -16.76 12.19 -0.01
N ASP A 53 -15.85 13.16 -0.14
CA ASP A 53 -15.43 13.68 -1.44
C ASP A 53 -14.84 12.56 -2.30
N VAL A 54 -13.97 11.72 -1.73
CA VAL A 54 -13.34 10.60 -2.44
C VAL A 54 -14.35 9.52 -2.81
N CYS A 55 -15.32 9.22 -1.94
CA CYS A 55 -16.40 8.28 -2.23
C CYS A 55 -17.26 8.67 -3.44
N THR A 56 -17.33 9.97 -3.79
CA THR A 56 -18.02 10.40 -5.03
C THR A 56 -17.32 9.91 -6.31
N GLY A 57 -16.03 9.54 -6.24
CA GLY A 57 -15.20 9.18 -7.38
C GLY A 57 -14.77 10.36 -8.27
N THR A 58 -15.18 11.59 -7.95
CA THR A 58 -14.95 12.77 -8.80
C THR A 58 -13.62 13.48 -8.52
N THR A 59 -13.02 13.27 -7.35
CA THR A 59 -11.76 13.92 -6.96
C THR A 59 -10.54 13.40 -7.72
N GLY A 60 -10.65 12.19 -8.29
CA GLY A 60 -9.57 11.45 -8.93
C GLY A 60 -8.59 10.77 -7.96
N HIS A 61 -8.80 10.91 -6.65
CA HIS A 61 -7.93 10.25 -5.67
C HIS A 61 -8.16 8.75 -5.64
N ALA A 62 -7.09 8.00 -5.40
CA ALA A 62 -7.13 6.62 -4.93
C ALA A 62 -7.08 6.62 -3.40
N GLU A 63 -7.86 5.73 -2.77
CA GLU A 63 -7.51 5.24 -1.44
C GLU A 63 -6.10 4.63 -1.52
N SER A 64 -5.22 5.15 -0.69
CA SER A 64 -3.80 4.86 -0.71
C SER A 64 -3.26 4.68 0.69
N ILE A 65 -2.14 3.99 0.81
CA ILE A 65 -1.33 3.94 2.02
C ILE A 65 0.03 4.61 1.77
N GLN A 66 0.54 5.29 2.79
CA GLN A 66 1.91 5.77 2.83
C GLN A 66 2.70 4.95 3.86
N ILE A 67 3.73 4.26 3.38
CA ILE A 67 4.54 3.32 4.16
C ILE A 67 5.90 3.96 4.42
N THR A 68 6.25 4.19 5.68
CA THR A 68 7.62 4.51 6.10
C THR A 68 8.34 3.23 6.48
N PHE A 69 9.49 2.95 5.87
CA PHE A 69 10.20 1.70 6.07
C PHE A 69 11.73 1.87 6.18
N ASN A 70 12.37 0.85 6.74
CA ASN A 70 13.81 0.71 6.82
C ASN A 70 14.34 -0.09 5.61
N PRO A 71 15.02 0.54 4.64
CA PRO A 71 15.54 -0.16 3.46
C PRO A 71 16.61 -1.22 3.80
N LYS A 72 17.21 -1.17 5.00
CA LYS A 72 18.15 -2.20 5.48
C LYS A 72 17.44 -3.48 5.97
N GLN A 73 16.13 -3.44 6.18
CA GLN A 73 15.34 -4.59 6.65
C GLN A 73 14.32 -5.07 5.62
N ILE A 74 13.74 -4.15 4.84
CA ILE A 74 12.82 -4.46 3.75
C ILE A 74 13.05 -3.45 2.63
N SER A 75 13.28 -3.94 1.42
CA SER A 75 13.50 -3.09 0.24
C SER A 75 12.17 -2.64 -0.37
N PHE A 76 12.21 -1.56 -1.15
CA PHE A 76 11.07 -1.13 -1.96
C PHE A 76 10.59 -2.23 -2.93
N LYS A 77 11.52 -3.01 -3.51
CA LYS A 77 11.20 -4.15 -4.37
C LYS A 77 10.37 -5.20 -3.62
N GLU A 78 10.76 -5.55 -2.40
CA GLU A 78 10.01 -6.51 -1.57
C GLU A 78 8.62 -5.98 -1.17
N ILE A 79 8.51 -4.69 -0.85
CA ILE A 79 7.22 -4.03 -0.61
C ILE A 79 6.29 -4.21 -1.82
N LEU A 80 6.80 -3.98 -3.03
CA LEU A 80 6.01 -4.14 -4.25
C LEU A 80 5.67 -5.62 -4.54
N GLN A 81 6.57 -6.55 -4.26
CA GLN A 81 6.29 -7.98 -4.42
C GLN A 81 5.16 -8.44 -3.48
N ILE A 82 5.14 -7.97 -2.23
CA ILE A 82 4.04 -8.23 -1.29
C ILE A 82 2.76 -7.53 -1.74
N PHE A 83 2.86 -6.29 -2.24
CA PHE A 83 1.73 -5.57 -2.80
C PHE A 83 1.05 -6.40 -3.91
N PHE A 84 1.80 -6.89 -4.90
CA PHE A 84 1.27 -7.66 -6.03
C PHE A 84 0.72 -9.06 -5.68
N THR A 85 0.95 -9.57 -4.48
CA THR A 85 0.40 -10.85 -4.02
C THR A 85 -0.77 -10.70 -3.04
N THR A 86 -1.03 -9.49 -2.54
CA THR A 86 -2.04 -9.23 -1.48
C THR A 86 -3.27 -8.46 -1.95
N HIS A 87 -3.27 -7.96 -3.19
CA HIS A 87 -4.44 -7.41 -3.88
C HIS A 87 -4.47 -7.94 -5.32
N ASP A 88 -5.62 -7.94 -6.00
CA ASP A 88 -5.70 -8.24 -7.44
C ASP A 88 -5.26 -7.00 -8.26
N PRO A 89 -4.11 -7.04 -8.95
CA PRO A 89 -3.60 -5.92 -9.74
C PRO A 89 -4.09 -5.93 -11.18
N THR A 90 -5.03 -6.82 -11.54
CA THR A 90 -5.52 -7.03 -12.91
C THR A 90 -6.90 -6.44 -13.15
N THR A 91 -7.56 -5.98 -12.09
CA THR A 91 -8.89 -5.38 -12.13
C THR A 91 -8.79 -3.86 -12.18
N LEU A 92 -9.15 -3.28 -13.33
CA LEU A 92 -9.18 -1.83 -13.50
C LEU A 92 -10.27 -1.21 -12.61
N ASN A 93 -9.91 -0.20 -11.81
CA ASN A 93 -10.81 0.57 -10.94
C ASN A 93 -11.69 -0.30 -10.02
N ARG A 94 -11.12 -1.38 -9.48
CA ARG A 94 -11.84 -2.33 -8.62
C ARG A 94 -10.87 -3.15 -7.78
N GLN A 95 -11.31 -3.50 -6.57
CA GLN A 95 -10.72 -4.59 -5.79
C GLN A 95 -11.82 -5.45 -5.15
N GLY A 96 -11.97 -6.68 -5.62
CA GLY A 96 -13.07 -7.54 -5.17
C GLY A 96 -14.44 -6.90 -5.41
N ALA A 97 -15.20 -6.69 -4.34
CA ALA A 97 -16.52 -6.03 -4.37
C ALA A 97 -16.44 -4.49 -4.35
N ASP A 98 -15.28 -3.92 -4.05
CA ASP A 98 -15.09 -2.46 -3.97
C ASP A 98 -14.83 -1.92 -5.38
N VAL A 99 -15.78 -1.17 -5.94
CA VAL A 99 -15.77 -0.70 -7.35
C VAL A 99 -15.71 0.82 -7.40
N GLY A 100 -14.74 1.35 -8.16
CA GLY A 100 -14.56 2.78 -8.33
C GLY A 100 -13.09 3.14 -8.58
N THR A 101 -12.86 4.33 -9.16
CA THR A 101 -11.51 4.85 -9.43
C THR A 101 -10.69 5.04 -8.16
N GLN A 102 -11.36 5.24 -7.02
CA GLN A 102 -10.74 5.29 -5.70
C GLN A 102 -10.13 3.96 -5.26
N TYR A 103 -10.55 2.83 -5.84
CA TYR A 103 -10.03 1.50 -5.52
C TYR A 103 -9.04 0.96 -6.57
N ARG A 104 -8.57 1.82 -7.47
CA ARG A 104 -7.60 1.41 -8.51
C ARG A 104 -6.27 1.00 -7.90
N SER A 105 -5.57 0.09 -8.59
CA SER A 105 -4.20 -0.27 -8.28
C SER A 105 -3.23 0.81 -8.82
N ALA A 106 -2.39 1.38 -7.96
CA ALA A 106 -1.44 2.43 -8.32
C ALA A 106 -0.18 2.40 -7.44
N ILE A 107 0.96 2.72 -8.05
CA ILE A 107 2.25 2.97 -7.41
C ILE A 107 2.60 4.42 -7.70
N PHE A 108 2.65 5.24 -6.63
CA PHE A 108 3.03 6.64 -6.72
C PHE A 108 4.51 6.78 -6.35
N TYR A 109 5.39 6.82 -7.34
CA TYR A 109 6.84 6.82 -7.11
C TYR A 109 7.35 8.19 -6.65
N HIS A 110 8.28 8.20 -5.70
CA HIS A 110 8.86 9.43 -5.12
C HIS A 110 10.13 9.91 -5.84
N ASN A 111 10.79 9.03 -6.59
CA ASN A 111 12.02 9.32 -7.33
C ASN A 111 12.18 8.36 -8.54
N PRO A 112 13.12 8.64 -9.46
CA PRO A 112 13.38 7.79 -10.62
C PRO A 112 13.77 6.36 -10.28
N GLU A 113 14.45 6.14 -9.15
CA GLU A 113 14.84 4.81 -8.69
C GLU A 113 13.61 3.95 -8.36
N GLN A 114 12.64 4.51 -7.63
CA GLN A 114 11.37 3.85 -7.36
C GLN A 114 10.57 3.61 -8.64
N GLU A 115 10.58 4.54 -9.60
CA GLU A 115 9.92 4.34 -10.89
C GLU A 115 10.52 3.13 -11.63
N ALA A 116 11.85 3.04 -11.68
CA ALA A 116 12.55 1.94 -12.34
C ALA A 116 12.24 0.59 -11.68
N VAL A 117 12.33 0.52 -10.35
CA VAL A 117 12.00 -0.70 -9.59
C VAL A 117 10.53 -1.07 -9.76
N ALA A 118 9.60 -0.11 -9.75
CA ALA A 118 8.19 -0.38 -9.96
C ALA A 118 7.91 -1.00 -11.33
N LYS A 119 8.50 -0.45 -12.39
CA LYS A 119 8.38 -1.00 -13.75
C LYS A 119 8.98 -2.39 -13.86
N GLU A 120 10.11 -2.64 -13.20
CA GLU A 120 10.75 -3.95 -13.14
C GLU A 120 9.82 -4.98 -12.47
N VAL A 121 9.29 -4.68 -11.28
CA VAL A 121 8.42 -5.59 -10.54
C VAL A 121 7.10 -5.86 -11.28
N VAL A 122 6.54 -4.86 -11.96
CA VAL A 122 5.36 -5.07 -12.85
C VAL A 122 5.69 -6.06 -13.97
N LYS A 123 6.88 -5.95 -14.59
CA LYS A 123 7.33 -6.88 -15.62
C LYS A 123 7.54 -8.29 -15.06
N GLU A 124 8.21 -8.42 -13.92
CA GLU A 124 8.42 -9.70 -13.22
C GLU A 124 7.09 -10.37 -12.86
N THR A 125 6.14 -9.60 -12.33
CA THR A 125 4.80 -10.07 -11.96
C THR A 125 4.06 -10.63 -13.16
N ASN A 126 4.03 -9.91 -14.28
CA ASN A 126 3.42 -10.39 -15.53
C ASN A 126 4.12 -11.62 -16.13
N ALA A 127 5.44 -11.73 -15.96
CA ALA A 127 6.23 -12.86 -16.43
C ALA A 127 6.00 -14.12 -15.58
N SER A 128 5.84 -13.96 -14.27
CA SER A 128 5.64 -15.06 -13.31
C SER A 128 4.32 -15.82 -13.50
N LYS A 129 3.34 -15.24 -14.21
CA LYS A 129 1.99 -15.81 -14.43
C LYS A 129 1.22 -16.16 -13.15
N ILE A 130 1.55 -15.54 -12.01
CA ILE A 130 0.75 -15.67 -10.78
C ILE A 130 -0.68 -15.15 -10.98
N TRP A 131 -0.86 -14.19 -11.89
CA TRP A 131 -2.15 -13.67 -12.30
C TRP A 131 -2.51 -14.13 -13.72
N LYS A 132 -3.77 -14.52 -13.94
CA LYS A 132 -4.27 -14.97 -15.25
C LYS A 132 -4.38 -13.85 -16.28
N LYS A 133 -4.54 -12.61 -15.81
CA LYS A 133 -4.67 -11.41 -16.63
C LYS A 133 -3.45 -10.51 -16.44
N PRO A 134 -3.15 -9.62 -17.41
CA PRO A 134 -2.08 -8.65 -17.25
C PRO A 134 -2.33 -7.69 -16.08
N VAL A 135 -1.25 -7.26 -15.44
CA VAL A 135 -1.26 -6.19 -14.43
C VAL A 135 -1.69 -4.87 -15.10
N VAL A 136 -2.64 -4.17 -14.48
CA VAL A 136 -3.15 -2.85 -14.90
C VAL A 136 -2.77 -1.72 -13.95
N THR A 137 -1.91 -2.01 -12.96
CA THR A 137 -1.41 -1.04 -11.97
C THR A 137 -0.75 0.16 -12.62
N GLU A 138 -1.19 1.36 -12.22
CA GLU A 138 -0.58 2.62 -12.65
C GLU A 138 0.81 2.78 -11.99
N VAL A 139 1.82 3.23 -12.76
CA VAL A 139 3.11 3.67 -12.22
C VAL A 139 3.26 5.14 -12.57
N VAL A 140 3.01 6.02 -11.59
CA VAL A 140 2.82 7.46 -11.81
C VAL A 140 3.60 8.27 -10.77
N PRO A 141 4.00 9.51 -11.07
CA PRO A 141 4.75 10.33 -10.12
C PRO A 141 3.89 10.67 -8.90
N PHE A 142 4.48 10.56 -7.72
CA PHE A 142 3.91 11.08 -6.49
C PHE A 142 3.79 12.61 -6.56
N LYS A 143 2.66 13.13 -6.09
CA LYS A 143 2.38 14.58 -6.05
C LYS A 143 2.09 15.08 -4.65
N ALA A 144 1.12 14.43 -3.98
CA ALA A 144 0.70 14.75 -2.63
C ALA A 144 0.06 13.53 -2.00
N PHE A 145 0.11 13.47 -0.67
CA PHE A 145 -0.62 12.51 0.14
C PHE A 145 -1.46 13.30 1.15
N TYR A 146 -2.75 13.04 1.17
CA TYR A 146 -3.67 13.59 2.16
C TYR A 146 -4.02 12.49 3.14
N LYS A 147 -3.52 12.58 4.37
CA LYS A 147 -3.85 11.61 5.43
C LYS A 147 -5.37 11.58 5.61
N ALA A 148 -5.97 10.39 5.60
CA ALA A 148 -7.38 10.22 5.92
C ALA A 148 -7.64 10.53 7.40
N GLU A 149 -8.91 10.71 7.72
CA GLU A 149 -9.40 10.98 9.07
C GLU A 149 -8.93 9.91 10.06
N ASP A 150 -8.74 10.29 11.33
CA ASP A 150 -8.13 9.40 12.32
C ASP A 150 -8.92 8.11 12.57
N TYR A 151 -10.24 8.11 12.32
CA TYR A 151 -11.06 6.91 12.44
C TYR A 151 -10.80 5.87 11.33
N HIS A 152 -10.13 6.25 10.24
CA HIS A 152 -9.68 5.33 9.19
C HIS A 152 -8.33 4.68 9.51
N GLN A 153 -7.56 5.21 10.45
CA GLN A 153 -6.23 4.71 10.78
C GLN A 153 -6.31 3.49 11.70
N GLU A 154 -5.47 2.49 11.45
CA GLU A 154 -5.41 1.24 12.21
C GLU A 154 -6.80 0.56 12.30
N TYR A 155 -7.59 0.69 11.23
CA TYR A 155 -9.02 0.38 11.29
C TYR A 155 -9.26 -1.08 11.64
N PHE A 156 -8.53 -2.00 11.01
CA PHE A 156 -8.66 -3.45 11.28
C PHE A 156 -8.35 -3.80 12.74
N LYS A 157 -7.30 -3.20 13.31
CA LYS A 157 -6.88 -3.42 14.70
C LYS A 157 -7.93 -2.94 15.69
N ASN A 158 -8.53 -1.80 15.41
CA ASN A 158 -9.54 -1.18 16.28
C ASN A 158 -10.95 -1.76 16.09
N ASN A 159 -11.22 -2.42 14.96
CA ASN A 159 -12.56 -2.85 14.55
C ASN A 159 -12.64 -4.32 14.17
N THR A 160 -11.85 -5.18 14.81
CA THR A 160 -11.73 -6.61 14.44
C THR A 160 -13.06 -7.34 14.30
N ARG A 161 -14.10 -7.00 15.07
CA ARG A 161 -15.43 -7.64 15.01
C ARG A 161 -16.34 -7.16 13.87
N GLN A 162 -15.94 -6.12 13.13
CA GLN A 162 -16.75 -5.62 12.01
C GLN A 162 -16.86 -6.68 10.90
N PRO A 163 -18.05 -6.88 10.30
CA PRO A 163 -18.24 -7.88 9.25
C PRO A 163 -17.25 -7.75 8.08
N TYR A 164 -16.97 -6.51 7.64
CA TYR A 164 -15.98 -6.26 6.60
C TYR A 164 -14.58 -6.73 7.01
N CYS A 165 -14.16 -6.46 8.25
CA CYS A 165 -12.87 -6.92 8.77
C CYS A 165 -12.78 -8.46 8.80
N GLN A 166 -13.84 -9.13 9.22
CA GLN A 166 -13.88 -10.60 9.32
C GLN A 166 -13.92 -11.29 7.96
N VAL A 167 -14.70 -10.76 7.01
CA VAL A 167 -14.95 -11.41 5.73
C VAL A 167 -13.92 -11.03 4.66
N VAL A 168 -13.37 -9.81 4.72
CA VAL A 168 -12.48 -9.28 3.67
C VAL A 168 -11.02 -9.20 4.15
N ILE A 169 -10.76 -8.63 5.33
CA ILE A 169 -9.40 -8.33 5.79
C ILE A 169 -8.74 -9.56 6.43
N ALA A 170 -9.41 -10.21 7.38
CA ALA A 170 -8.86 -11.33 8.13
C ALA A 170 -8.34 -12.49 7.25
N PRO A 171 -9.05 -12.92 6.18
CA PRO A 171 -8.53 -13.95 5.28
C PRO A 171 -7.25 -13.53 4.55
N LYS A 172 -7.10 -12.24 4.20
CA LYS A 172 -5.88 -11.70 3.59
C LYS A 172 -4.72 -11.72 4.58
N ILE A 173 -4.97 -11.37 5.85
CA ILE A 173 -3.96 -11.46 6.92
C ILE A 173 -3.50 -12.90 7.14
N VAL A 174 -4.41 -13.87 7.16
CA VAL A 174 -4.05 -15.29 7.30
C VAL A 174 -3.10 -15.72 6.18
N LYS A 175 -3.46 -15.44 4.92
CA LYS A 175 -2.62 -15.75 3.76
C LYS A 175 -1.26 -15.05 3.80
N LEU A 176 -1.22 -13.79 4.23
CA LEU A 176 0.04 -13.08 4.44
C LEU A 176 0.94 -13.84 5.42
N ARG A 177 0.39 -14.27 6.56
CA ARG A 177 1.15 -14.97 7.59
C ARG A 177 1.67 -16.33 7.14
N GLU A 178 0.89 -17.03 6.31
CA GLU A 178 1.29 -18.31 5.73
C GLU A 178 2.44 -18.15 4.72
N HIS A 179 2.38 -17.12 3.87
CA HIS A 179 3.36 -16.94 2.78
C HIS A 179 4.60 -16.11 3.16
N TYR A 180 4.49 -15.23 4.16
CA TYR A 180 5.51 -14.24 4.51
C TYR A 180 5.95 -14.31 5.98
N ARG A 181 5.88 -15.48 6.62
CA ARG A 181 6.19 -15.67 8.04
C ARG A 181 7.50 -15.02 8.49
N GLU A 182 8.58 -15.22 7.72
CA GLU A 182 9.93 -14.67 8.02
C GLU A 182 10.03 -13.15 7.86
N LYS A 183 9.03 -12.53 7.21
CA LYS A 183 8.94 -11.08 6.99
C LYS A 183 8.00 -10.41 7.98
N LEU A 184 7.39 -11.13 8.91
CA LEU A 184 6.51 -10.54 9.92
C LEU A 184 7.32 -9.94 11.07
N LYS A 185 6.76 -8.90 11.72
CA LYS A 185 7.23 -8.41 13.02
C LYS A 185 7.11 -9.54 14.05
N THR A 186 8.13 -9.68 14.88
CA THR A 186 8.04 -10.55 16.07
C THR A 186 7.03 -9.95 17.03
N ALA A 187 6.11 -10.78 17.53
CA ALA A 187 5.13 -10.39 18.54
C ALA A 187 5.79 -10.06 19.88
#